data_AF-A0A1Z9VN03-F1
#
_entry.id   AF-A0A1Z9VN03-F1
#
_cell.length_a   1.000
_cell.length_b   1.000
_cell.length_c   1.000
_cell.angle_alpha   90.00
_cell.angle_beta   90.00
_cell.angle_gamma   90.00
#
_symmetry.space_group_name_H-M   'P 1'
#
loop_
_entity.id
_entity.type
_entity.pdbx_description
1 polymer ?
#
loop_
_entity_poly.entity_id
_entity_poly.type
_entity_poly.pdbx_seq_one_letter_code
_entity_poly.pdbx_strand_id
1 'polypeptide(L)'
;MPESDQPLLYIGANLGGEWRQYPDANIRGEFPPEENSTLVFPDLNANPTYLIYWLLRHDVIEICPDETLGDEKAQFELLMAIQDDDPLEIDFYESIDELLTLKSIDDIFALKSEEEWNVLAIKLIQRMNQYQKILNGIRLKSPKHIVAIKFIGDELQDRMGDDIKVIMLLTRLSNINLQCDHLLSNHTLGFIEEFFQMVDQVKSCEGHYKGCFWDTFKNRLGAQSELFFSTTRSYQVACLTFEILNHYRPEVCKSALARFHRQVIEHLFPKLALIQLAQTTQGQSIIFTHAPLVLTAADTYDTDQDTFNKQGIDFETFCDTYNQYIGILSQNSSDWSSDDCVDLEDDLGVIAEKINDKIRDPDRFYELLSHDQTQHHILFRHCYNRFLQHAPFPHGCKNIFGHDTSKPLSFPQYLPLETLAAVTDGPQEHVDSDFSSSEHTRIVITPLIQHPTQIKISDARSQADQTTFIVTNEFIPPQDNESKPH
;
A
#
# COMPACT_ATOMS: atom_id res chain seq x y z
N MET A 1 19.21 8.19 -33.58
CA MET A 1 18.42 8.38 -32.34
C MET A 1 19.28 7.81 -31.23
N PRO A 2 19.62 8.56 -30.17
CA PRO A 2 20.26 7.93 -29.03
C PRO A 2 19.20 7.10 -28.30
N GLU A 3 19.48 5.81 -28.12
CA GLU A 3 18.79 4.94 -27.16
C GLU A 3 18.99 5.58 -25.78
N SER A 4 17.94 6.14 -25.18
CA SER A 4 18.05 6.68 -23.83
C SER A 4 17.92 5.52 -22.85
N ASP A 5 19.03 5.13 -22.22
CA ASP A 5 19.10 4.15 -21.12
C ASP A 5 18.45 4.66 -19.80
N GLN A 6 17.42 5.52 -19.88
CA GLN A 6 16.87 6.18 -18.70
C GLN A 6 15.50 5.63 -18.31
N PRO A 7 15.22 5.51 -16.99
CA PRO A 7 14.04 4.84 -16.48
C PRO A 7 12.76 5.65 -16.72
N LEU A 8 11.74 5.02 -17.29
CA LEU A 8 10.38 5.58 -17.39
C LEU A 8 9.56 5.28 -16.13
N LEU A 9 8.66 6.19 -15.75
CA LEU A 9 7.79 6.01 -14.60
C LEU A 9 6.37 5.62 -15.05
N TYR A 10 5.87 4.49 -14.57
CA TYR A 10 4.50 4.04 -14.77
C TYR A 10 3.76 4.07 -13.45
N ILE A 11 2.66 4.82 -13.36
CA ILE A 11 1.84 4.87 -12.14
C ILE A 11 0.60 4.01 -12.38
N GLY A 12 0.41 2.96 -11.58
CA GLY A 12 -0.77 2.11 -11.67
C GLY A 12 -2.04 2.86 -11.23
N ALA A 13 -3.09 2.84 -12.04
CA ALA A 13 -4.38 3.45 -11.69
C ALA A 13 -5.35 2.43 -11.10
N ASN A 14 -6.14 2.78 -10.09
CA ASN A 14 -7.06 1.84 -9.44
C ASN A 14 -8.11 1.26 -10.44
N LEU A 15 -7.99 -0.04 -10.73
CA LEU A 15 -8.89 -0.78 -11.62
C LEU A 15 -10.04 -1.38 -10.81
N GLY A 16 -11.07 -0.57 -10.54
CA GLY A 16 -12.21 -0.97 -9.72
C GLY A 16 -12.73 -2.38 -10.04
N GLY A 17 -12.62 -3.30 -9.08
CA GLY A 17 -13.15 -4.67 -9.12
C GLY A 17 -12.56 -5.65 -10.16
N GLU A 18 -11.96 -5.17 -11.25
CA GLU A 18 -11.47 -6.00 -12.37
C GLU A 18 -10.35 -6.96 -11.97
N TRP A 19 -9.60 -6.63 -10.93
CA TRP A 19 -8.48 -7.43 -10.43
C TRP A 19 -8.87 -8.81 -9.89
N ARG A 20 -10.16 -9.02 -9.62
CA ARG A 20 -10.70 -10.31 -9.16
C ARG A 20 -10.77 -11.37 -10.26
N GLN A 21 -10.56 -10.96 -11.51
CA GLN A 21 -10.54 -11.87 -12.66
C GLN A 21 -9.11 -12.03 -13.16
N TYR A 22 -8.77 -13.21 -13.65
CA TYR A 22 -7.49 -13.44 -14.30
C TYR A 22 -7.32 -12.49 -15.50
N PRO A 23 -6.19 -11.76 -15.64
CA PRO A 23 -5.97 -10.91 -16.81
C PRO A 23 -5.70 -11.82 -18.01
N ASP A 24 -6.70 -12.03 -18.84
CA ASP A 24 -6.58 -12.85 -20.06
C ASP A 24 -5.61 -12.20 -21.06
N ALA A 25 -5.16 -12.98 -22.05
CA ALA A 25 -4.14 -12.57 -23.03
C ALA A 25 -4.44 -11.29 -23.80
N ASN A 26 -5.72 -10.90 -23.92
CA ASN A 26 -6.13 -9.67 -24.61
C ASN A 26 -5.92 -8.40 -23.76
N ILE A 27 -5.76 -8.55 -22.45
CA ILE A 27 -5.55 -7.44 -21.48
C ILE A 27 -4.08 -7.42 -21.04
N ARG A 28 -3.43 -8.60 -20.98
CA ARG A 28 -2.00 -8.70 -20.70
C ARG A 28 -1.18 -7.99 -21.76
N GLY A 29 -0.27 -7.12 -21.33
CA GLY A 29 0.65 -6.45 -22.24
C GLY A 29 -0.02 -5.44 -23.18
N GLU A 30 -1.24 -4.99 -22.89
CA GLU A 30 -1.80 -3.78 -23.52
C GLU A 30 -0.93 -2.56 -23.21
N PHE A 31 -0.27 -2.60 -22.05
CA PHE A 31 0.70 -1.60 -21.57
C PHE A 31 1.92 -2.29 -20.95
N PRO A 32 2.78 -2.95 -21.74
CA PRO A 32 3.98 -3.55 -21.20
C PRO A 32 4.92 -2.43 -20.77
N PRO A 33 5.49 -2.49 -19.55
CA PRO A 33 6.46 -1.50 -19.11
C PRO A 33 7.67 -1.54 -20.04
N GLU A 34 8.15 -0.36 -20.43
CA GLU A 34 9.39 -0.23 -21.20
C GLU A 34 10.60 -0.77 -20.41
N GLU A 35 11.68 -1.11 -21.11
CA GLU A 35 12.92 -1.55 -20.47
C GLU A 35 13.43 -0.50 -19.48
N ASN A 36 13.95 -0.95 -18.34
CA ASN A 36 14.44 -0.11 -17.24
C ASN A 36 13.40 0.82 -16.58
N SER A 37 12.11 0.59 -16.78
CA SER A 37 11.09 1.42 -16.16
C SER A 37 10.79 1.05 -14.69
N THR A 38 10.21 1.99 -13.96
CA THR A 38 9.72 1.80 -12.58
C THR A 38 8.20 1.81 -12.58
N LEU A 39 7.58 0.73 -12.12
CA LEU A 39 6.16 0.66 -11.80
C LEU A 39 5.95 1.18 -10.38
N VAL A 40 5.21 2.27 -10.26
CA VAL A 40 4.79 2.85 -8.99
C VAL A 40 3.37 2.36 -8.68
N PHE A 41 3.24 1.67 -7.57
CA PHE A 41 1.99 1.14 -7.07
C PHE A 41 1.39 2.09 -6.03
N PRO A 42 0.09 2.41 -6.14
CA PRO A 42 -0.63 3.11 -5.09
C PRO A 42 -0.81 2.20 -3.86
N ASP A 43 -1.41 2.76 -2.80
CA ASP A 43 -1.71 2.09 -1.53
C ASP A 43 -2.29 0.67 -1.76
N LEU A 44 -1.56 -0.34 -1.30
CA LEU A 44 -1.87 -1.75 -1.60
C LEU A 44 -3.04 -2.29 -0.76
N ASN A 45 -3.35 -1.62 0.36
CA ASN A 45 -4.35 -2.02 1.35
C ASN A 45 -4.18 -3.47 1.83
N ALA A 46 -2.93 -3.92 1.97
CA ALA A 46 -2.56 -5.29 2.31
C ALA A 46 -3.20 -6.39 1.42
N ASN A 47 -3.44 -6.09 0.14
CA ASN A 47 -4.01 -7.03 -0.83
C ASN A 47 -2.95 -7.66 -1.76
N PRO A 48 -2.36 -8.82 -1.41
CA PRO A 48 -1.30 -9.40 -2.21
C PRO A 48 -1.79 -9.96 -3.56
N THR A 49 -3.06 -10.37 -3.66
CA THR A 49 -3.61 -10.90 -4.92
C THR A 49 -3.81 -9.78 -5.95
N TYR A 50 -4.17 -8.56 -5.49
CA TYR A 50 -4.20 -7.37 -6.32
C TYR A 50 -2.82 -7.05 -6.92
N LEU A 51 -1.76 -7.14 -6.11
CA LEU A 51 -0.39 -6.97 -6.62
C LEU A 51 -0.03 -8.02 -7.69
N ILE A 52 -0.32 -9.30 -7.42
CA ILE A 52 -0.07 -10.37 -8.41
C ILE A 52 -0.83 -10.10 -9.71
N TYR A 53 -2.11 -9.70 -9.63
CA TYR A 53 -2.91 -9.35 -10.79
C TYR A 53 -2.24 -8.28 -11.65
N TRP A 54 -1.75 -7.20 -11.05
CA TRP A 54 -1.08 -6.12 -11.78
C TRP A 54 0.22 -6.55 -12.44
N LEU A 55 1.03 -7.34 -11.75
CA LEU A 55 2.28 -7.84 -12.31
C LEU A 55 2.03 -8.78 -13.48
N LEU A 56 0.95 -9.56 -13.44
CA LEU A 56 0.51 -10.39 -14.57
C LEU A 56 -0.05 -9.52 -15.71
N ARG A 57 -0.85 -8.49 -15.40
CA ARG A 57 -1.44 -7.57 -16.38
C ARG A 57 -0.36 -6.81 -17.16
N HIS A 58 0.68 -6.36 -16.49
CA HIS A 58 1.84 -5.68 -17.08
C HIS A 58 2.91 -6.63 -17.64
N ASP A 59 2.65 -7.94 -17.65
CA ASP A 59 3.57 -8.92 -18.21
C ASP A 59 4.96 -8.96 -17.53
N VAL A 60 5.02 -8.51 -16.27
CA VAL A 60 6.24 -8.50 -15.44
C VAL A 60 6.55 -9.91 -14.96
N ILE A 61 5.52 -10.63 -14.55
CA ILE A 61 5.63 -12.00 -14.05
C ILE A 61 4.75 -12.96 -14.85
N GLU A 62 5.06 -14.25 -14.69
CA GLU A 62 4.21 -15.37 -15.06
C GLU A 62 4.13 -16.37 -13.91
N ILE A 63 3.06 -17.17 -13.82
CA ILE A 63 2.94 -18.31 -12.90
C ILE A 63 3.12 -19.61 -13.70
N CYS A 64 4.23 -20.32 -13.47
CA CYS A 64 4.46 -21.60 -14.12
C CYS A 64 3.35 -22.61 -13.80
N PRO A 65 2.89 -23.42 -14.78
CA PRO A 65 1.95 -24.50 -14.53
C PRO A 65 2.45 -25.47 -13.45
N ASP A 66 1.52 -25.99 -12.66
CA ASP A 66 1.79 -27.02 -11.65
C ASP A 66 0.87 -28.22 -11.85
N GLU A 67 1.43 -29.43 -11.72
CA GLU A 67 0.70 -30.68 -11.96
C GLU A 67 -0.55 -30.87 -11.08
N THR A 68 -0.57 -30.26 -9.89
CA THR A 68 -1.67 -30.39 -8.92
C THR A 68 -2.58 -29.17 -8.86
N LEU A 69 -2.07 -27.99 -9.20
CA LEU A 69 -2.82 -26.73 -9.11
C LEU A 69 -3.33 -26.24 -10.48
N GLY A 70 -2.87 -26.84 -11.58
CA GLY A 70 -3.30 -26.52 -12.93
C GLY A 70 -2.44 -25.46 -13.62
N ASP A 71 -3.01 -24.85 -14.65
CA ASP A 71 -2.38 -23.77 -15.40
C ASP A 71 -2.35 -22.45 -14.60
N GLU A 72 -1.76 -21.42 -15.19
CA GLU A 72 -1.62 -20.09 -14.58
C GLU A 72 -2.97 -19.47 -14.18
N LYS A 73 -4.01 -19.67 -15.00
CA LYS A 73 -5.35 -19.15 -14.72
C LYS A 73 -5.98 -19.87 -13.52
N ALA A 74 -5.94 -21.20 -13.49
CA ALA A 74 -6.45 -21.99 -12.37
C ALA A 74 -5.72 -21.65 -11.06
N GLN A 75 -4.41 -21.42 -11.12
CA GLN A 75 -3.63 -21.00 -9.96
C GLN A 75 -4.01 -19.59 -9.50
N PHE A 76 -4.26 -18.65 -10.40
CA PHE A 76 -4.74 -17.31 -10.03
C PHE A 76 -6.16 -17.35 -9.41
N GLU A 77 -7.06 -18.14 -9.97
CA GLU A 77 -8.40 -18.36 -9.40
C GLU A 77 -8.31 -18.99 -8.00
N LEU A 78 -7.33 -19.87 -7.77
CA LEU A 78 -7.05 -20.40 -6.43
C LEU A 78 -6.49 -19.33 -5.47
N LEU A 79 -5.65 -18.39 -5.92
CA LEU A 79 -5.23 -17.25 -5.10
C LEU A 79 -6.44 -16.40 -4.66
N MET A 80 -7.36 -16.14 -5.59
CA MET A 80 -8.60 -15.43 -5.29
C MET A 80 -9.45 -16.19 -4.27
N ALA A 81 -9.62 -17.50 -4.45
CA ALA A 81 -10.34 -18.33 -3.48
C ALA A 81 -9.67 -18.30 -2.10
N ILE A 82 -8.33 -18.38 -2.01
CA ILE A 82 -7.58 -18.28 -0.75
C ILE A 82 -7.70 -16.90 -0.09
N GLN A 83 -7.91 -15.84 -0.89
CA GLN A 83 -8.07 -14.46 -0.41
C GLN A 83 -9.50 -14.17 0.06
N ASP A 84 -10.51 -14.63 -0.67
CA ASP A 84 -11.93 -14.39 -0.38
C ASP A 84 -12.47 -15.34 0.70
N ASP A 85 -11.96 -16.57 0.76
CA ASP A 85 -12.29 -17.52 1.82
C ASP A 85 -11.46 -17.17 3.06
N ASP A 86 -12.02 -16.35 3.95
CA ASP A 86 -11.48 -16.08 5.27
C ASP A 86 -11.82 -17.28 6.17
N PRO A 87 -10.86 -18.16 6.50
CA PRO A 87 -11.16 -19.32 7.33
C PRO A 87 -11.53 -18.92 8.76
N LEU A 88 -11.30 -17.65 9.13
CA LEU A 88 -11.50 -17.09 10.45
C LEU A 88 -12.81 -16.29 10.54
N GLU A 89 -13.90 -16.73 9.87
CA GLU A 89 -15.27 -16.18 10.02
C GLU A 89 -15.77 -16.26 11.49
N ILE A 90 -15.24 -15.36 12.32
CA ILE A 90 -15.35 -15.32 13.76
C ILE A 90 -15.46 -13.84 14.11
N ASP A 91 -16.42 -13.52 14.98
CA ASP A 91 -16.55 -12.18 15.52
C ASP A 91 -15.46 -11.96 16.59
N PHE A 92 -14.44 -11.18 16.25
CA PHE A 92 -13.29 -10.86 17.10
C PHE A 92 -13.57 -9.76 18.12
N TYR A 93 -14.66 -9.01 17.96
CA TYR A 93 -14.87 -7.76 18.68
C TYR A 93 -15.91 -7.90 19.79
N GLU A 94 -15.74 -7.13 20.85
CA GLU A 94 -16.74 -6.88 21.86
C GLU A 94 -16.96 -5.36 22.00
N SER A 95 -18.20 -4.94 22.28
CA SER A 95 -18.51 -3.51 22.40
C SER A 95 -18.33 -3.02 23.82
N ILE A 96 -17.68 -1.86 23.98
CA ILE A 96 -17.49 -1.14 25.24
C ILE A 96 -17.78 0.33 24.98
N ASP A 97 -18.86 0.86 25.56
CA ASP A 97 -19.24 2.29 25.51
C ASP A 97 -19.15 2.90 24.09
N GLU A 98 -19.83 2.26 23.12
CA GLU A 98 -19.87 2.67 21.69
C GLU A 98 -18.54 2.47 20.92
N LEU A 99 -17.48 2.05 21.60
CA LEU A 99 -16.23 1.57 20.99
C LEU A 99 -16.23 0.04 20.90
N LEU A 100 -15.25 -0.48 20.17
CA LEU A 100 -14.95 -1.91 20.10
C LEU A 100 -13.66 -2.19 20.85
N THR A 101 -13.49 -3.41 21.34
CA THR A 101 -12.18 -3.96 21.71
C THR A 101 -12.08 -5.40 21.22
N LEU A 102 -10.86 -5.94 21.15
CA LEU A 102 -10.67 -7.35 20.79
C LEU A 102 -11.08 -8.24 21.95
N LYS A 103 -11.76 -9.36 21.68
CA LYS A 103 -11.98 -10.43 22.66
C LYS A 103 -10.63 -11.02 23.12
N SER A 104 -10.57 -11.56 24.34
CA SER A 104 -9.37 -12.31 24.75
C SER A 104 -9.22 -13.59 23.92
N ILE A 105 -8.02 -14.15 23.86
CA ILE A 105 -7.83 -15.41 23.13
C ILE A 105 -8.65 -16.56 23.74
N ASP A 106 -8.87 -16.52 25.06
CA ASP A 106 -9.71 -17.49 25.76
C ASP A 106 -11.17 -17.40 25.31
N ASP A 107 -11.70 -16.18 25.19
CA ASP A 107 -13.06 -15.95 24.69
C ASP A 107 -13.18 -16.38 23.23
N ILE A 108 -12.17 -16.12 22.41
CA ILE A 108 -12.14 -16.58 21.01
C ILE A 108 -12.16 -18.10 20.96
N PHE A 109 -11.27 -18.79 21.67
CA PHE A 109 -11.24 -20.26 21.63
C PHE A 109 -12.49 -20.90 22.22
N ALA A 110 -13.24 -20.22 23.10
CA ALA A 110 -14.54 -20.69 23.59
C ALA A 110 -15.64 -20.68 22.51
N LEU A 111 -15.47 -20.00 21.37
CA LEU A 111 -16.48 -19.90 20.30
C LEU A 111 -16.68 -21.18 19.48
N LYS A 112 -15.72 -22.12 19.53
CA LYS A 112 -15.79 -23.41 18.82
C LYS A 112 -15.26 -24.53 19.69
N SER A 113 -15.62 -25.76 19.37
CA SER A 113 -15.03 -26.93 20.03
C SER A 113 -13.56 -27.12 19.65
N GLU A 114 -12.82 -27.84 20.51
CA GLU A 114 -11.40 -28.14 20.27
C GLU A 114 -11.16 -28.83 18.91
N GLU A 115 -12.06 -29.74 18.51
CA GLU A 115 -11.94 -30.43 17.22
C GLU A 115 -12.19 -29.50 16.02
N GLU A 116 -13.12 -28.56 16.13
CA GLU A 116 -13.35 -27.55 15.08
C GLU A 116 -12.13 -26.65 14.90
N TRP A 117 -11.50 -26.22 15.99
CA TRP A 117 -10.24 -25.46 15.93
C TRP A 117 -9.08 -26.27 15.37
N ASN A 118 -8.99 -27.54 15.74
CA ASN A 118 -8.00 -28.47 15.21
C ASN A 118 -8.13 -28.63 13.69
N VAL A 119 -9.36 -28.77 13.18
CA VAL A 119 -9.66 -28.80 11.74
C VAL A 119 -9.32 -27.47 11.07
N LEU A 120 -9.64 -26.34 11.71
CA LEU A 120 -9.31 -25.00 11.22
C LEU A 120 -7.78 -24.80 11.10
N ALA A 121 -7.01 -25.23 12.10
CA ALA A 121 -5.54 -25.18 12.05
C ALA A 121 -4.97 -25.99 10.87
N ILE A 122 -5.55 -27.16 10.55
CA ILE A 122 -5.17 -27.95 9.36
C ILE A 122 -5.47 -27.17 8.08
N LYS A 123 -6.66 -26.56 7.98
CA LYS A 123 -7.06 -25.75 6.81
C LYS A 123 -6.12 -24.56 6.61
N LEU A 124 -5.76 -23.85 7.68
CA LEU A 124 -4.79 -22.75 7.64
C LEU A 124 -3.45 -23.21 7.06
N ILE A 125 -2.92 -24.34 7.55
CA ILE A 125 -1.67 -24.93 7.04
C ILE A 125 -1.78 -25.29 5.55
N GLN A 126 -2.88 -25.93 5.15
CA GLN A 126 -3.13 -26.29 3.76
C GLN A 126 -3.17 -25.06 2.85
N ARG A 127 -3.87 -24.00 3.26
CA ARG A 127 -3.96 -22.74 2.49
C ARG A 127 -2.61 -22.03 2.38
N MET A 128 -1.86 -21.91 3.48
CA MET A 128 -0.51 -21.35 3.44
C MET A 128 0.41 -22.15 2.50
N ASN A 129 0.30 -23.49 2.50
CA ASN A 129 1.09 -24.34 1.62
C ASN A 129 0.67 -24.20 0.15
N GLN A 130 -0.62 -24.12 -0.14
CA GLN A 130 -1.13 -23.86 -1.49
C GLN A 130 -0.66 -22.50 -2.00
N TYR A 131 -0.80 -21.45 -1.17
CA TYR A 131 -0.34 -20.10 -1.48
C TYR A 131 1.18 -20.08 -1.76
N GLN A 132 1.99 -20.66 -0.86
CA GLN A 132 3.44 -20.79 -1.06
C GLN A 132 3.79 -21.53 -2.36
N LYS A 133 3.02 -22.57 -2.70
CA LYS A 133 3.25 -23.37 -3.90
C LYS A 133 3.01 -22.55 -5.16
N ILE A 134 1.94 -21.75 -5.20
CA ILE A 134 1.68 -20.80 -6.30
C ILE A 134 2.80 -19.77 -6.38
N LEU A 135 3.20 -19.17 -5.25
CA LEU A 135 4.30 -18.20 -5.21
C LEU A 135 5.60 -18.80 -5.76
N ASN A 136 5.92 -20.04 -5.42
CA ASN A 136 7.12 -20.72 -5.95
C ASN A 136 7.09 -20.85 -7.48
N GLY A 137 5.90 -20.93 -8.08
CA GLY A 137 5.69 -20.92 -9.53
C GLY A 137 5.87 -19.55 -10.20
N ILE A 138 5.81 -18.44 -9.47
CA ILE A 138 5.96 -17.09 -10.02
C ILE A 138 7.39 -16.86 -10.54
N ARG A 139 7.56 -16.40 -11.78
CA ARG A 139 8.88 -16.04 -12.36
C ARG A 139 8.80 -14.74 -13.12
N LEU A 140 9.94 -14.08 -13.34
CA LEU A 140 10.03 -12.97 -14.29
C LEU A 140 9.83 -13.49 -15.70
N LYS A 141 8.97 -12.84 -16.48
CA LYS A 141 8.68 -13.29 -17.85
C LYS A 141 9.83 -13.00 -18.82
N SER A 142 10.58 -11.92 -18.60
CA SER A 142 11.80 -11.61 -19.36
C SER A 142 12.81 -10.84 -18.51
N PRO A 143 14.07 -11.30 -18.39
CA PRO A 143 15.11 -10.58 -17.65
C PRO A 143 15.57 -9.29 -18.35
N LYS A 144 15.13 -9.02 -19.58
CA LYS A 144 15.44 -7.76 -20.30
C LYS A 144 14.57 -6.59 -19.86
N HIS A 145 13.46 -6.85 -19.17
CA HIS A 145 12.54 -5.83 -18.65
C HIS A 145 12.70 -5.70 -17.14
N ILE A 146 13.90 -5.43 -16.60
CA ILE A 146 14.04 -5.25 -15.15
C ILE A 146 13.26 -3.99 -14.76
N VAL A 147 12.04 -4.23 -14.30
CA VAL A 147 11.10 -3.26 -13.79
C VAL A 147 11.39 -3.11 -12.30
N ALA A 148 11.73 -1.91 -11.85
CA ALA A 148 11.69 -1.63 -10.42
C ALA A 148 10.22 -1.44 -10.02
N ILE A 149 9.82 -1.98 -8.88
CA ILE A 149 8.52 -1.73 -8.28
C ILE A 149 8.71 -0.78 -7.11
N LYS A 150 7.91 0.27 -7.04
CA LYS A 150 7.87 1.18 -5.92
C LYS A 150 6.48 1.16 -5.29
N PHE A 151 6.39 0.67 -4.07
CA PHE A 151 5.18 0.70 -3.27
C PHE A 151 5.10 2.04 -2.55
N ILE A 152 4.04 2.81 -2.79
CA ILE A 152 3.84 4.08 -2.10
C ILE A 152 3.37 3.88 -0.64
N GLY A 153 2.93 2.68 -0.27
CA GLY A 153 2.66 2.31 1.11
C GLY A 153 1.48 1.36 1.27
N ASP A 154 1.03 1.22 2.52
CA ASP A 154 -0.14 0.45 2.93
C ASP A 154 -0.15 -1.01 2.48
N GLU A 155 1.03 -1.62 2.32
CA GLU A 155 1.19 -3.04 2.03
C GLU A 155 0.92 -3.95 3.24
N LEU A 156 1.05 -3.44 4.46
CA LEU A 156 0.97 -4.19 5.71
C LEU A 156 0.08 -3.46 6.70
N GLN A 157 -0.55 -4.20 7.62
CA GLN A 157 -1.48 -3.69 8.64
C GLN A 157 -2.54 -2.74 8.06
N ASP A 158 -3.31 -3.21 7.09
CA ASP A 158 -4.41 -2.43 6.50
C ASP A 158 -5.69 -3.29 6.35
N ARG A 159 -6.63 -2.86 5.50
CA ARG A 159 -8.01 -3.31 5.44
C ARG A 159 -8.23 -4.72 4.93
N MET A 160 -7.38 -5.21 4.03
CA MET A 160 -7.60 -6.47 3.33
C MET A 160 -6.50 -7.48 3.58
N GLY A 161 -6.80 -8.75 3.32
CA GLY A 161 -5.79 -9.79 3.28
C GLY A 161 -5.24 -10.20 4.64
N ASP A 162 -3.98 -10.61 4.61
CA ASP A 162 -3.26 -11.30 5.67
C ASP A 162 -1.77 -10.96 5.48
N ASP A 163 -1.18 -10.29 6.47
CA ASP A 163 0.21 -9.82 6.38
C ASP A 163 1.20 -10.97 6.21
N ILE A 164 0.86 -12.20 6.63
CA ILE A 164 1.68 -13.39 6.35
C ILE A 164 1.80 -13.59 4.84
N LYS A 165 0.68 -13.49 4.11
CA LYS A 165 0.64 -13.67 2.64
C LYS A 165 1.37 -12.53 1.93
N VAL A 166 1.22 -11.29 2.41
CA VAL A 166 1.97 -10.14 1.86
C VAL A 166 3.47 -10.38 1.99
N ILE A 167 3.98 -10.68 3.18
CA ILE A 167 5.41 -10.93 3.42
C ILE A 167 5.93 -12.10 2.58
N MET A 168 5.15 -13.17 2.43
CA MET A 168 5.49 -14.29 1.55
C MET A 168 5.63 -13.85 0.08
N LEU A 169 4.72 -13.01 -0.42
CA LEU A 169 4.78 -12.47 -1.78
C LEU A 169 5.99 -11.55 -1.95
N LEU A 170 6.22 -10.59 -1.06
CA LEU A 170 7.36 -9.67 -1.13
C LEU A 170 8.69 -10.43 -1.12
N THR A 171 8.79 -11.47 -0.29
CA THR A 171 9.92 -12.41 -0.31
C THR A 171 10.09 -13.06 -1.67
N ARG A 172 9.00 -13.55 -2.28
CA ARG A 172 9.07 -14.19 -3.59
C ARG A 172 9.55 -13.23 -4.68
N LEU A 173 9.02 -12.01 -4.70
CA LEU A 173 9.44 -10.98 -5.65
C LEU A 173 10.93 -10.65 -5.49
N SER A 174 11.42 -10.56 -4.25
CA SER A 174 12.85 -10.42 -3.98
C SER A 174 13.68 -11.58 -4.55
N ASN A 175 13.23 -12.82 -4.33
CA ASN A 175 13.97 -14.02 -4.72
C ASN A 175 14.01 -14.27 -6.23
N ILE A 176 13.14 -13.64 -7.02
CA ILE A 176 13.21 -13.64 -8.49
C ILE A 176 13.99 -12.43 -9.03
N ASN A 177 14.70 -11.69 -8.16
CA ASN A 177 15.46 -10.48 -8.47
C ASN A 177 14.61 -9.33 -9.01
N LEU A 178 13.35 -9.23 -8.57
CA LEU A 178 12.55 -8.04 -8.82
C LEU A 178 12.91 -6.98 -7.78
N GLN A 179 13.38 -5.82 -8.25
CA GLN A 179 13.65 -4.69 -7.36
C GLN A 179 12.33 -4.16 -6.84
N CYS A 180 12.18 -4.16 -5.52
CA CYS A 180 10.99 -3.70 -4.83
C CYS A 180 11.46 -2.67 -3.82
N ASP A 181 10.90 -1.48 -3.87
CA ASP A 181 11.14 -0.39 -2.95
C ASP A 181 9.85 -0.11 -2.18
N HIS A 182 9.97 0.12 -0.88
CA HIS A 182 8.84 0.28 0.02
C HIS A 182 8.90 1.63 0.72
N LEU A 183 7.96 2.53 0.41
CA LEU A 183 7.83 3.76 1.17
C LEU A 183 7.17 3.49 2.51
N LEU A 184 7.78 3.98 3.58
CA LEU A 184 7.28 3.82 4.94
C LEU A 184 5.96 4.60 5.09
N SER A 185 4.87 3.86 5.20
CA SER A 185 3.53 4.35 5.47
C SER A 185 3.19 4.29 6.94
N ASN A 186 2.08 4.93 7.34
CA ASN A 186 1.64 4.84 8.71
C ASN A 186 1.20 3.41 9.09
N HIS A 187 0.62 2.69 8.13
CA HIS A 187 0.22 1.30 8.30
C HIS A 187 1.44 0.38 8.41
N THR A 188 2.44 0.54 7.54
CA THR A 188 3.69 -0.24 7.61
C THR A 188 4.52 0.08 8.86
N LEU A 189 4.54 1.35 9.30
CA LEU A 189 5.16 1.74 10.56
C LEU A 189 4.50 1.04 11.75
N GLY A 190 3.16 1.05 11.81
CA GLY A 190 2.41 0.31 12.82
C GLY A 190 2.77 -1.18 12.82
N PHE A 191 2.88 -1.77 11.62
CA PHE A 191 3.24 -3.19 11.49
C PHE A 191 4.62 -3.46 12.09
N ILE A 192 5.60 -2.60 11.82
CA ILE A 192 6.98 -2.74 12.29
C ILE A 192 7.07 -2.62 13.81
N GLU A 193 6.39 -1.63 14.40
CA GLU A 193 6.32 -1.47 15.85
C GLU A 193 5.77 -2.73 16.52
N GLU A 194 4.70 -3.31 15.95
CA GLU A 194 4.07 -4.51 16.46
C GLU A 194 4.92 -5.77 16.23
N PHE A 195 5.59 -5.84 15.08
CA PHE A 195 6.52 -6.91 14.75
C PHE A 195 7.65 -7.00 15.77
N PHE A 196 8.32 -5.90 16.10
CA PHE A 196 9.40 -5.94 17.09
C PHE A 196 8.93 -6.36 18.47
N GLN A 197 7.74 -5.92 18.88
CA GLN A 197 7.17 -6.31 20.17
C GLN A 197 6.78 -7.78 20.19
N MET A 198 6.20 -8.29 19.11
CA MET A 198 5.97 -9.72 18.96
C MET A 198 7.27 -10.51 19.11
N VAL A 199 8.36 -10.04 18.49
CA VAL A 199 9.68 -10.69 18.59
C VAL A 199 10.20 -10.72 20.02
N ASP A 200 10.10 -9.61 20.75
CA ASP A 200 10.54 -9.53 22.14
C ASP A 200 9.67 -10.38 23.07
N GLN A 201 8.36 -10.37 22.86
CA GLN A 201 7.43 -11.20 23.60
C GLN A 201 7.74 -12.69 23.41
N VAL A 202 7.95 -13.13 22.16
CA VAL A 202 8.32 -14.51 21.83
C VAL A 202 9.65 -14.90 22.48
N LYS A 203 10.66 -14.01 22.49
CA LYS A 203 11.93 -14.26 23.18
C LYS A 203 11.73 -14.42 24.70
N SER A 204 10.80 -13.68 25.29
CA SER A 204 10.57 -13.67 26.75
C SER A 204 9.77 -14.86 27.29
N CYS A 205 8.98 -15.54 26.46
CA CYS A 205 7.95 -16.49 26.93
C CYS A 205 8.38 -17.96 27.13
N GLU A 206 9.67 -18.31 27.11
CA GLU A 206 10.22 -19.67 27.38
C GLU A 206 9.42 -20.88 26.83
N GLY A 207 8.70 -20.73 25.70
CA GLY A 207 7.91 -21.82 25.09
C GLY A 207 6.41 -21.86 25.44
N HIS A 208 5.89 -20.92 26.23
CA HIS A 208 4.46 -20.76 26.49
C HIS A 208 3.91 -19.52 25.76
N TYR A 209 3.49 -19.68 24.50
CA TYR A 209 3.09 -18.54 23.66
C TYR A 209 1.58 -18.23 23.64
N LYS A 210 0.78 -18.76 24.59
CA LYS A 210 -0.67 -18.51 24.56
C LYS A 210 -0.94 -17.03 24.85
N GLY A 211 -1.71 -16.39 23.98
CA GLY A 211 -2.03 -14.95 24.03
C GLY A 211 -0.87 -14.03 23.64
N CYS A 212 0.30 -14.57 23.30
CA CYS A 212 1.49 -13.76 23.04
C CYS A 212 1.36 -12.91 21.79
N PHE A 213 0.61 -13.39 20.79
CA PHE A 213 0.36 -12.64 19.57
C PHE A 213 -0.90 -11.79 19.73
N TRP A 214 -2.02 -12.42 20.13
CA TRP A 214 -3.33 -11.78 20.12
C TRP A 214 -3.60 -10.89 21.34
N ASP A 215 -3.37 -11.38 22.57
CA ASP A 215 -3.71 -10.60 23.77
C ASP A 215 -2.74 -9.44 24.00
N THR A 216 -1.47 -9.61 23.60
CA THR A 216 -0.50 -8.50 23.58
C THR A 216 -1.02 -7.37 22.68
N PHE A 217 -1.43 -7.70 21.46
CA PHE A 217 -2.02 -6.76 20.52
C PHE A 217 -3.29 -6.09 21.07
N LYS A 218 -4.23 -6.90 21.61
CA LYS A 218 -5.43 -6.41 22.32
C LYS A 218 -5.11 -5.37 23.38
N ASN A 219 -4.21 -5.70 24.30
CA ASN A 219 -3.94 -4.88 25.48
C ASN A 219 -3.37 -3.50 25.12
N ARG A 220 -2.62 -3.41 24.02
CA ARG A 220 -2.10 -2.13 23.54
C ARG A 220 -3.14 -1.28 22.83
N LEU A 221 -3.93 -1.90 21.95
CA LEU A 221 -4.95 -1.18 21.19
C LEU A 221 -6.02 -0.59 22.12
N GLY A 222 -6.42 -1.33 23.15
CA GLY A 222 -7.51 -0.94 24.04
C GLY A 222 -8.85 -0.86 23.31
N ALA A 223 -9.69 0.10 23.69
CA ALA A 223 -10.97 0.35 23.02
C ALA A 223 -10.77 1.35 21.87
N GLN A 224 -11.23 1.00 20.67
CA GLN A 224 -11.06 1.78 19.43
C GLN A 224 -12.34 1.82 18.61
N SER A 225 -12.40 2.74 17.64
CA SER A 225 -13.51 2.79 16.68
C SER A 225 -13.52 1.59 15.72
N GLU A 226 -14.69 1.22 15.20
CA GLU A 226 -14.81 0.19 14.16
C GLU A 226 -13.95 0.50 12.93
N LEU A 227 -13.90 1.78 12.52
CA LEU A 227 -13.08 2.22 11.40
C LEU A 227 -11.59 1.91 11.66
N PHE A 228 -11.09 2.14 12.87
CA PHE A 228 -9.71 1.83 13.22
C PHE A 228 -9.39 0.33 13.10
N PHE A 229 -10.24 -0.53 13.65
CA PHE A 229 -10.05 -1.98 13.54
C PHE A 229 -10.15 -2.46 12.10
N SER A 230 -11.03 -1.84 11.31
CA SER A 230 -11.13 -2.15 9.88
C SER A 230 -9.83 -1.89 9.13
N THR A 231 -9.03 -0.89 9.56
CA THR A 231 -7.75 -0.52 8.94
C THR A 231 -6.53 -1.20 9.53
N THR A 232 -6.70 -2.22 10.37
CA THR A 232 -5.61 -3.03 10.93
C THR A 232 -5.88 -4.53 10.80
N ARG A 233 -6.87 -4.89 9.98
CA ARG A 233 -7.42 -6.25 9.86
C ARG A 233 -6.37 -7.25 9.40
N SER A 234 -5.52 -6.90 8.44
CA SER A 234 -4.53 -7.83 7.88
C SER A 234 -3.53 -8.34 8.92
N TYR A 235 -3.15 -7.46 9.85
CA TYR A 235 -2.26 -7.80 10.97
C TYR A 235 -2.97 -8.62 12.05
N GLN A 236 -4.23 -8.28 12.36
CA GLN A 236 -5.05 -9.08 13.28
C GLN A 236 -5.18 -10.53 12.80
N VAL A 237 -5.46 -10.72 11.51
CA VAL A 237 -5.56 -12.05 10.89
C VAL A 237 -4.24 -12.81 11.02
N ALA A 238 -3.10 -12.15 10.82
CA ALA A 238 -1.78 -12.74 11.03
C ALA A 238 -1.56 -13.17 12.49
N CYS A 239 -1.87 -12.29 13.45
CA CYS A 239 -1.75 -12.58 14.88
C CYS A 239 -2.59 -13.77 15.31
N LEU A 240 -3.87 -13.81 14.91
CA LEU A 240 -4.77 -14.91 15.24
C LEU A 240 -4.33 -16.22 14.56
N THR A 241 -3.82 -16.14 13.32
CA THR A 241 -3.27 -17.31 12.62
C THR A 241 -2.11 -17.90 13.40
N PHE A 242 -1.15 -17.09 13.85
CA PHE A 242 -0.06 -17.58 14.69
C PHE A 242 -0.55 -18.14 16.02
N GLU A 243 -1.55 -17.52 16.64
CA GLU A 243 -2.11 -17.97 17.92
C GLU A 243 -2.80 -19.35 17.80
N ILE A 244 -3.61 -19.56 16.75
CA ILE A 244 -4.25 -20.85 16.46
C ILE A 244 -3.18 -21.91 16.17
N LEU A 245 -2.18 -21.59 15.33
CA LEU A 245 -1.12 -22.53 15.01
C LEU A 245 -0.27 -22.86 16.25
N ASN A 246 0.00 -21.89 17.11
CA ASN A 246 0.74 -22.11 18.34
C ASN A 246 0.00 -23.10 19.26
N HIS A 247 -1.30 -22.91 19.42
CA HIS A 247 -2.09 -23.75 20.31
C HIS A 247 -2.25 -25.18 19.77
N TYR A 248 -2.59 -25.34 18.49
CA TYR A 248 -2.95 -26.64 17.92
C TYR A 248 -1.81 -27.33 17.17
N ARG A 249 -0.79 -26.59 16.70
CA ARG A 249 0.31 -27.06 15.83
C ARG A 249 1.64 -26.36 16.17
N PRO A 250 2.11 -26.42 17.44
CA PRO A 250 3.21 -25.59 17.93
C PRO A 250 4.50 -25.69 17.11
N GLU A 251 4.89 -26.88 16.64
CA GLU A 251 6.08 -27.07 15.81
C GLU A 251 5.97 -26.39 14.44
N VAL A 252 4.76 -26.37 13.86
CA VAL A 252 4.47 -25.67 12.61
C VAL A 252 4.50 -24.16 12.85
N CYS A 253 3.90 -23.69 13.94
CA CYS A 253 3.94 -22.28 14.33
C CYS A 253 5.37 -21.78 14.52
N LYS A 254 6.19 -22.50 15.28
CA LYS A 254 7.61 -22.17 15.51
C LYS A 254 8.37 -22.03 14.19
N SER A 255 8.17 -22.96 13.26
CA SER A 255 8.81 -22.93 11.95
C SER A 255 8.29 -21.78 11.08
N ALA A 256 6.98 -21.52 11.09
CA ALA A 256 6.35 -20.45 10.33
C ALA A 256 6.76 -19.07 10.85
N LEU A 257 6.80 -18.88 12.17
CA LEU A 257 7.23 -17.64 12.81
C LEU A 257 8.71 -17.34 12.55
N ALA A 258 9.59 -18.34 12.69
CA ALA A 258 11.00 -18.18 12.38
C ALA A 258 11.23 -17.79 10.91
N ARG A 259 10.42 -18.35 10.00
CA ARG A 259 10.43 -17.98 8.58
C ARG A 259 9.90 -16.55 8.39
N PHE A 260 8.77 -16.20 8.99
CA PHE A 260 8.17 -14.87 8.91
C PHE A 260 9.11 -13.78 9.42
N HIS A 261 9.73 -13.99 10.60
CA HIS A 261 10.76 -13.11 11.16
C HIS A 261 11.91 -12.90 10.18
N ARG A 262 12.47 -13.98 9.65
CA ARG A 262 13.55 -13.91 8.67
C ARG A 262 13.11 -13.13 7.43
N GLN A 263 11.92 -13.40 6.92
CA GLN A 263 11.41 -12.75 5.71
C GLN A 263 11.23 -11.25 5.90
N VAL A 264 10.70 -10.80 7.03
CA VAL A 264 10.60 -9.38 7.36
C VAL A 264 12.01 -8.75 7.40
N ILE A 265 12.93 -9.33 8.17
CA ILE A 265 14.28 -8.79 8.35
C ILE A 265 15.10 -8.79 7.04
N GLU A 266 15.06 -9.86 6.25
CA GLU A 266 15.90 -10.03 5.06
C GLU A 266 15.27 -9.44 3.78
N HIS A 267 13.95 -9.28 3.73
CA HIS A 267 13.25 -8.88 2.49
C HIS A 267 12.39 -7.62 2.61
N LEU A 268 11.97 -7.18 3.79
CA LEU A 268 11.26 -5.89 3.95
C LEU A 268 12.26 -4.78 4.28
N PHE A 269 12.97 -4.91 5.40
CA PHE A 269 13.84 -3.85 5.94
C PHE A 269 14.85 -3.28 4.92
N PRO A 270 15.64 -4.08 4.19
CA PRO A 270 16.65 -3.55 3.27
C PRO A 270 16.11 -2.67 2.14
N LYS A 271 14.79 -2.68 1.93
CA LYS A 271 14.08 -1.99 0.85
C LYS A 271 13.14 -0.89 1.35
N LEU A 272 13.05 -0.72 2.67
CA LEU A 272 12.29 0.38 3.26
C LEU A 272 12.98 1.72 2.98
N ALA A 273 12.17 2.75 2.82
CA ALA A 273 12.63 4.12 2.72
C ALA A 273 11.54 5.06 3.24
N LEU A 274 11.91 6.12 3.93
CA LEU A 274 10.98 7.19 4.28
C LEU A 274 10.72 8.09 3.07
N ILE A 275 11.80 8.43 2.38
CA ILE A 275 11.83 9.34 1.23
C ILE A 275 12.65 8.68 0.14
N GLN A 276 12.14 8.64 -1.08
CA GLN A 276 12.92 8.20 -2.23
C GLN A 276 12.98 9.29 -3.28
N LEU A 277 14.12 9.39 -3.94
CA LEU A 277 14.33 10.35 -5.01
C LEU A 277 14.47 9.64 -6.34
N ALA A 278 13.97 10.29 -7.38
CA ALA A 278 14.30 9.98 -8.76
C ALA A 278 14.57 11.26 -9.52
N GLN A 279 15.02 11.13 -10.77
CA GLN A 279 15.13 12.25 -11.69
C GLN A 279 14.37 11.94 -12.97
N THR A 280 13.73 12.96 -13.54
CA THR A 280 13.15 12.88 -14.88
C THR A 280 14.26 12.82 -15.93
N THR A 281 13.88 12.48 -17.16
CA THR A 281 14.77 12.56 -18.32
C THR A 281 15.28 13.97 -18.61
N GLN A 282 14.62 15.00 -18.08
CA GLN A 282 14.98 16.41 -18.19
C GLN A 282 15.81 16.91 -17.00
N GLY A 283 16.18 16.02 -16.07
CA GLY A 283 16.97 16.34 -14.88
C GLY A 283 16.18 16.97 -13.73
N GLN A 284 14.84 16.96 -13.80
CA GLN A 284 14.00 17.43 -12.70
C GLN A 284 13.95 16.38 -11.59
N SER A 285 14.19 16.77 -10.34
CA SER A 285 14.07 15.88 -9.18
C SER A 285 12.60 15.53 -8.88
N ILE A 286 12.35 14.25 -8.63
CA ILE A 286 11.08 13.72 -8.14
C ILE A 286 11.31 13.20 -6.73
N ILE A 287 10.41 13.55 -5.82
CA ILE A 287 10.37 13.03 -4.45
C ILE A 287 9.18 12.08 -4.35
N PHE A 288 9.41 10.89 -3.82
CA PHE A 288 8.39 9.92 -3.46
C PHE A 288 8.30 9.82 -1.94
N THR A 289 7.09 9.99 -1.43
CA THR A 289 6.74 9.83 -0.01
C THR A 289 5.38 9.12 0.10
N HIS A 290 5.09 8.46 1.21
CA HIS A 290 3.76 7.89 1.40
C HIS A 290 2.70 9.00 1.56
N ALA A 291 2.94 9.87 2.54
CA ALA A 291 2.12 11.04 2.85
C ALA A 291 2.70 12.30 2.18
N PRO A 292 1.86 13.27 1.77
CA PRO A 292 2.31 14.57 1.28
C PRO A 292 3.39 15.21 2.15
N LEU A 293 4.46 15.67 1.49
CA LEU A 293 5.61 16.32 2.12
C LEU A 293 5.67 17.80 1.70
N VAL A 294 5.84 18.68 2.69
CA VAL A 294 6.09 20.11 2.52
C VAL A 294 7.42 20.46 3.18
N LEU A 295 8.17 21.43 2.62
CA LEU A 295 9.45 21.83 3.22
C LEU A 295 9.21 22.57 4.54
N THR A 296 8.34 23.58 4.52
CA THR A 296 7.99 24.40 5.68
C THR A 296 6.47 24.45 5.87
N ALA A 297 6.00 24.71 7.11
CA ALA A 297 4.58 24.95 7.37
C ALA A 297 3.98 26.11 6.56
N ALA A 298 4.81 27.10 6.16
CA ALA A 298 4.37 28.24 5.37
C ALA A 298 4.02 27.87 3.91
N ASP A 299 4.49 26.72 3.43
CA ASP A 299 4.23 26.22 2.07
C ASP A 299 2.87 25.50 1.96
N THR A 300 2.10 25.45 3.05
CA THR A 300 0.76 24.86 3.06
C THR A 300 -0.25 25.86 2.46
N TYR A 301 -0.82 25.53 1.30
CA TYR A 301 -1.90 26.30 0.70
C TYR A 301 -3.26 25.87 1.27
N ASP A 302 -4.16 26.82 1.56
CA ASP A 302 -5.60 26.59 1.84
C ASP A 302 -5.99 25.66 3.01
N THR A 303 -5.06 25.31 3.92
CA THR A 303 -5.41 24.58 5.15
C THR A 303 -5.54 25.51 6.34
N ASP A 304 -6.51 25.19 7.21
CA ASP A 304 -6.54 25.72 8.57
C ASP A 304 -5.24 25.30 9.27
N GLN A 305 -4.37 26.27 9.53
CA GLN A 305 -3.05 26.09 10.14
C GLN A 305 -3.16 25.34 11.48
N ASP A 306 -4.30 25.42 12.17
CA ASP A 306 -4.59 24.65 13.37
C ASP A 306 -4.68 23.14 13.12
N THR A 307 -5.04 22.71 11.91
CA THR A 307 -5.12 21.29 11.54
C THR A 307 -3.74 20.74 11.17
N PHE A 308 -2.94 21.49 10.41
CA PHE A 308 -1.53 21.15 10.14
C PHE A 308 -0.74 21.05 11.46
N ASN A 309 -0.87 22.03 12.34
CA ASN A 309 -0.22 22.05 13.65
C ASN A 309 -0.60 20.85 14.56
N LYS A 310 -1.76 20.22 14.33
CA LYS A 310 -2.24 19.06 15.12
C LYS A 310 -1.78 17.72 14.56
N GLN A 311 -1.61 17.60 13.24
CA GLN A 311 -1.52 16.29 12.57
C GLN A 311 -0.34 16.15 11.61
N GLY A 312 0.26 17.25 11.15
CA GLY A 312 1.39 17.26 10.24
C GLY A 312 2.71 17.59 10.92
N ILE A 313 3.80 17.38 10.18
CA ILE A 313 5.13 17.91 10.45
C ILE A 313 5.76 18.27 9.10
N ASP A 314 6.31 19.47 8.98
CA ASP A 314 7.08 19.85 7.79
C ASP A 314 8.47 19.19 7.80
N PHE A 315 9.13 19.19 6.66
CA PHE A 315 10.40 18.48 6.49
C PHE A 315 11.52 19.07 7.35
N GLU A 316 11.59 20.41 7.50
CA GLU A 316 12.59 21.06 8.35
C GLU A 316 12.41 20.65 9.82
N THR A 317 11.19 20.75 10.33
CA THR A 317 10.86 20.36 11.71
C THR A 317 11.09 18.87 11.94
N PHE A 318 10.84 18.04 10.92
CA PHE A 318 11.19 16.63 10.95
C PHE A 318 12.71 16.43 11.08
N CYS A 319 13.53 17.06 10.22
CA CYS A 319 14.98 16.94 10.28
C CYS A 319 15.55 17.42 11.63
N ASP A 320 15.04 18.53 12.16
CA ASP A 320 15.44 19.05 13.47
C ASP A 320 15.14 18.07 14.61
N THR A 321 13.92 17.49 14.62
CA THR A 321 13.51 16.54 15.64
C THR A 321 14.27 15.21 15.49
N TYR A 322 14.53 14.77 14.25
CA TYR A 322 15.37 13.61 13.97
C TYR A 322 16.79 13.82 14.52
N ASN A 323 17.42 14.96 14.27
CA ASN A 323 18.75 15.29 14.79
C ASN A 323 18.81 15.32 16.32
N GLN A 324 17.74 15.79 16.99
CA GLN A 324 17.64 15.71 18.45
C GLN A 324 17.66 14.26 18.92
N TYR A 325 16.96 13.36 18.23
CA TYR A 325 16.99 11.93 18.54
C TYR A 325 18.37 11.31 18.34
N ILE A 326 19.04 11.59 17.22
CA ILE A 326 20.42 11.14 16.98
C ILE A 326 21.36 11.65 18.08
N GLY A 327 21.18 12.89 18.53
CA GLY A 327 21.93 13.48 19.65
C GLY A 327 21.72 12.74 20.97
N ILE A 328 20.52 12.22 21.24
CA ILE A 328 20.22 11.39 22.42
C ILE A 328 20.82 9.99 22.27
N LEU A 329 20.61 9.36 21.11
CA LEU A 329 21.05 7.99 20.82
C LEU A 329 22.58 7.88 20.85
N SER A 330 23.30 8.84 20.27
CA SER A 330 24.78 8.88 20.28
C SER A 330 25.40 9.06 21.67
N GLN A 331 24.63 9.54 22.66
CA GLN A 331 25.08 9.59 24.06
C GLN A 331 24.91 8.25 24.78
N ASN A 332 23.99 7.41 24.31
CA ASN A 332 23.56 6.19 24.98
C ASN A 332 24.00 4.90 24.28
N SER A 333 24.40 4.98 23.01
CA SER A 333 24.82 3.84 22.18
C SER A 333 26.05 4.19 21.34
N SER A 334 27.01 3.26 21.25
CA SER A 334 28.20 3.40 20.41
C SER A 334 27.90 3.29 18.91
N ASP A 335 26.71 2.81 18.57
CA ASP A 335 26.32 2.49 17.20
C ASP A 335 25.72 3.70 16.47
N TRP A 336 25.57 4.82 17.19
CA TRP A 336 25.12 6.12 16.69
C TRP A 336 26.21 7.17 16.86
N SER A 337 26.31 8.05 15.88
CA SER A 337 27.30 9.13 15.84
C SER A 337 26.65 10.46 15.45
N SER A 338 27.34 11.57 15.74
CA SER A 338 26.93 12.90 15.26
C SER A 338 26.91 12.99 13.73
N ASP A 339 27.65 12.13 13.04
CA ASP A 339 27.71 12.10 11.57
C ASP A 339 26.40 11.54 10.98
N ASP A 340 25.57 10.91 11.80
CA ASP A 340 24.23 10.42 11.43
C ASP A 340 23.17 11.54 11.44
N CYS A 341 23.53 12.74 11.92
CA CYS A 341 22.69 13.92 11.80
C CYS A 341 22.61 14.37 10.32
N VAL A 342 21.45 14.91 9.96
CA VAL A 342 21.20 15.53 8.67
C VAL A 342 21.43 17.04 8.75
N ASP A 343 21.95 17.62 7.68
CA ASP A 343 22.07 19.07 7.53
C ASP A 343 21.11 19.51 6.43
N LEU A 344 20.26 20.51 6.70
CA LEU A 344 19.33 21.04 5.68
C LEU A 344 20.07 21.77 4.55
N GLU A 345 21.36 22.12 4.74
CA GLU A 345 22.23 22.61 3.67
C GLU A 345 22.75 21.50 2.74
N ASP A 346 22.66 20.22 3.14
CA ASP A 346 23.04 19.08 2.29
C ASP A 346 22.06 18.91 1.12
N ASP A 347 22.51 18.23 0.05
CA ASP A 347 21.62 17.79 -1.02
C ASP A 347 20.55 16.83 -0.47
N LEU A 348 19.30 16.97 -0.94
CA LEU A 348 18.18 16.16 -0.47
C LEU A 348 18.44 14.65 -0.60
N GLY A 349 19.22 14.20 -1.59
CA GLY A 349 19.61 12.80 -1.73
C GLY A 349 20.53 12.32 -0.63
N VAL A 350 21.43 13.19 -0.15
CA VAL A 350 22.29 12.89 1.00
C VAL A 350 21.46 12.82 2.28
N ILE A 351 20.53 13.77 2.48
CA ILE A 351 19.62 13.76 3.62
C ILE A 351 18.76 12.49 3.63
N ALA A 352 18.13 12.17 2.49
CA ALA A 352 17.27 11.00 2.35
C ALA A 352 18.03 9.70 2.60
N GLU A 353 19.24 9.54 2.07
CA GLU A 353 20.02 8.32 2.27
C GLU A 353 20.48 8.16 3.73
N LYS A 354 20.92 9.25 4.39
CA LYS A 354 21.26 9.23 5.82
C LYS A 354 20.10 8.71 6.68
N ILE A 355 18.87 9.15 6.39
CA ILE A 355 17.66 8.70 7.11
C ILE A 355 17.32 7.24 6.75
N ASN A 356 17.28 6.93 5.45
CA ASN A 356 16.91 5.61 4.95
C ASN A 356 17.86 4.51 5.43
N ASP A 357 19.17 4.79 5.53
CA ASP A 357 20.16 3.84 6.03
C ASP A 357 19.88 3.39 7.47
N LYS A 358 19.23 4.24 8.28
CA LYS A 358 18.83 3.88 9.65
C LYS A 358 17.55 3.07 9.68
N ILE A 359 16.62 3.37 8.77
CA ILE A 359 15.34 2.66 8.64
C ILE A 359 15.55 1.26 8.03
N ARG A 360 16.53 1.10 7.12
CA ARG A 360 16.85 -0.17 6.47
C ARG A 360 17.57 -1.16 7.39
N ASP A 361 18.20 -0.66 8.44
CA ASP A 361 18.82 -1.49 9.48
C ASP A 361 17.79 -1.77 10.58
N PRO A 362 17.36 -3.02 10.78
CA PRO A 362 16.31 -3.35 11.73
C PRO A 362 16.68 -3.03 13.18
N ASP A 363 17.95 -3.21 13.57
CA ASP A 363 18.37 -2.97 14.95
C ASP A 363 18.37 -1.46 15.23
N ARG A 364 18.90 -0.67 14.30
CA ARG A 364 18.87 0.80 14.40
C ARG A 364 17.46 1.35 14.32
N PHE A 365 16.60 0.81 13.45
CA PHE A 365 15.23 1.27 13.37
C PHE A 365 14.47 0.94 14.67
N TYR A 366 14.68 -0.25 15.25
CA TYR A 366 14.10 -0.58 16.54
C TYR A 366 14.56 0.37 17.66
N GLU A 367 15.85 0.71 17.72
CA GLU A 367 16.38 1.68 18.67
C GLU A 367 15.73 3.06 18.50
N LEU A 368 15.57 3.53 17.26
CA LEU A 368 14.89 4.79 16.95
C LEU A 368 13.44 4.78 17.46
N LEU A 369 12.68 3.72 17.18
CA LEU A 369 11.28 3.56 17.62
C LEU A 369 11.14 3.53 19.14
N SER A 370 12.07 2.88 19.84
CA SER A 370 12.04 2.80 21.31
C SER A 370 12.19 4.18 21.98
N HIS A 371 12.83 5.14 21.31
CA HIS A 371 13.00 6.50 21.82
C HIS A 371 11.86 7.45 21.36
N ASP A 372 11.21 7.14 20.23
CA ASP A 372 10.04 7.87 19.69
C ASP A 372 8.84 7.84 20.67
N GLN A 373 8.73 6.80 21.51
CA GLN A 373 7.61 6.65 22.47
C GLN A 373 7.65 7.61 23.68
N THR A 374 8.73 8.38 23.86
CA THR A 374 8.92 9.16 25.10
C THR A 374 8.37 10.59 25.07
N GLN A 375 7.96 11.14 23.91
CA GLN A 375 7.10 12.35 23.77
C GLN A 375 6.96 12.92 22.34
N HIS A 376 7.62 12.37 21.33
CA HIS A 376 7.48 12.83 19.95
C HIS A 376 7.27 11.62 19.06
N HIS A 377 6.11 11.49 18.42
CA HIS A 377 5.86 10.44 17.45
C HIS A 377 6.30 10.92 16.06
N ILE A 378 7.61 11.11 15.86
CA ILE A 378 8.09 11.86 14.69
C ILE A 378 7.80 11.13 13.38
N LEU A 379 8.05 9.82 13.35
CA LEU A 379 7.83 8.99 12.17
C LEU A 379 6.33 8.85 11.90
N PHE A 380 5.55 8.64 12.95
CA PHE A 380 4.09 8.61 12.85
C PHE A 380 3.55 9.93 12.28
N ARG A 381 3.96 11.09 12.80
CA ARG A 381 3.52 12.41 12.31
C ARG A 381 3.93 12.64 10.86
N HIS A 382 5.10 12.17 10.46
CA HIS A 382 5.55 12.24 9.07
C HIS A 382 4.67 11.38 8.16
N CYS A 383 4.40 10.13 8.55
CA CYS A 383 3.60 9.18 7.77
C CYS A 383 2.08 9.46 7.79
N TYR A 384 1.56 10.22 8.77
CA TYR A 384 0.13 10.56 8.89
C TYR A 384 -0.27 11.89 8.24
N ASN A 385 0.67 12.65 7.69
CA ASN A 385 0.38 14.00 7.18
C ASN A 385 -0.56 13.96 5.96
N ARG A 386 -1.85 14.25 6.15
CA ARG A 386 -2.88 14.14 5.11
C ARG A 386 -3.24 15.46 4.43
N PHE A 387 -2.44 16.52 4.59
CA PHE A 387 -2.82 17.85 4.09
C PHE A 387 -2.39 18.11 2.64
N LEU A 388 -3.40 18.48 1.85
CA LEU A 388 -3.44 18.99 0.47
C LEU A 388 -2.24 18.72 -0.44
N GLN A 389 -2.50 17.77 -1.33
CA GLN A 389 -1.93 17.67 -2.66
C GLN A 389 -1.81 19.01 -3.39
N HIS A 390 -0.68 19.18 -4.08
CA HIS A 390 -0.34 20.22 -5.07
C HIS A 390 0.61 21.33 -4.63
N ALA A 391 1.03 21.44 -3.37
CA ALA A 391 2.11 22.35 -3.01
C ALA A 391 3.43 21.85 -3.64
N PRO A 392 4.11 22.65 -4.49
CA PRO A 392 5.42 22.26 -5.00
C PRO A 392 6.41 22.22 -3.83
N PHE A 393 7.16 21.13 -3.70
CA PHE A 393 8.32 21.16 -2.83
C PHE A 393 9.32 22.18 -3.44
N PRO A 394 10.04 22.98 -2.63
CA PRO A 394 10.91 24.03 -3.14
C PRO A 394 11.95 23.52 -4.15
N HIS A 395 12.50 24.45 -4.94
CA HIS A 395 13.50 24.18 -5.98
C HIS A 395 13.00 23.39 -7.20
N GLY A 396 11.69 23.37 -7.46
CA GLY A 396 11.11 22.74 -8.66
C GLY A 396 11.01 21.22 -8.56
N CYS A 397 11.13 20.65 -7.36
CA CYS A 397 10.95 19.22 -7.11
C CYS A 397 9.48 18.82 -7.23
N LYS A 398 9.20 17.73 -7.95
CA LYS A 398 7.85 17.19 -8.06
C LYS A 398 7.59 16.17 -6.95
N ASN A 399 6.55 16.37 -6.16
CA ASN A 399 6.15 15.44 -5.10
C ASN A 399 5.10 14.42 -5.63
N ILE A 400 5.36 13.12 -5.45
CA ILE A 400 4.44 12.01 -5.74
C ILE A 400 4.18 11.26 -4.42
N PHE A 401 2.90 11.10 -4.05
CA PHE A 401 2.46 10.44 -2.81
C PHE A 401 1.16 9.64 -3.00
N GLY A 402 0.79 8.80 -2.03
CA GLY A 402 -0.23 7.75 -2.19
C GLY A 402 -1.67 8.24 -2.11
N HIS A 403 -1.92 9.26 -1.28
CA HIS A 403 -3.27 9.70 -0.92
C HIS A 403 -3.99 10.60 -1.95
N ASP A 404 -3.62 10.64 -3.24
CA ASP A 404 -4.36 11.46 -4.24
C ASP A 404 -5.75 10.86 -4.52
N THR A 405 -6.69 11.19 -3.65
CA THR A 405 -8.08 10.77 -3.69
C THR A 405 -8.96 11.76 -4.46
N SER A 406 -8.44 12.96 -4.77
CA SER A 406 -9.21 14.05 -5.36
C SER A 406 -9.44 13.88 -6.87
N LYS A 407 -8.63 13.07 -7.53
CA LYS A 407 -8.84 12.59 -8.88
C LYS A 407 -8.40 11.13 -8.92
N PRO A 408 -9.26 10.16 -9.30
CA PRO A 408 -8.70 8.94 -9.87
C PRO A 408 -7.77 9.42 -10.99
N LEU A 409 -6.48 9.12 -10.91
CA LEU A 409 -5.59 9.26 -12.04
C LEU A 409 -6.22 8.42 -13.14
N SER A 410 -7.02 9.03 -14.00
CA SER A 410 -7.77 8.38 -15.06
C SER A 410 -6.79 8.05 -16.18
N PHE A 411 -5.88 7.12 -15.94
CA PHE A 411 -4.74 6.85 -16.80
C PHE A 411 -4.38 5.36 -16.80
N PRO A 412 -4.21 4.77 -17.99
CA PRO A 412 -2.87 4.47 -18.43
C PRO A 412 -2.51 5.51 -19.49
N GLN A 413 -1.96 6.64 -19.06
CA GLN A 413 -1.17 7.45 -19.97
C GLN A 413 0.25 6.93 -19.83
N TYR A 414 0.79 6.40 -20.94
CA TYR A 414 2.18 6.66 -21.23
C TYR A 414 2.35 8.17 -21.12
N LEU A 415 2.95 8.63 -20.04
CA LEU A 415 3.45 9.98 -19.98
C LEU A 415 4.90 9.87 -20.43
N PRO A 416 5.22 10.18 -21.71
CA PRO A 416 6.49 10.82 -21.96
C PRO A 416 6.58 11.95 -20.93
N LEU A 417 7.60 11.94 -20.08
CA LEU A 417 7.73 12.89 -18.96
C LEU A 417 7.63 14.37 -19.41
N GLU A 418 7.80 14.60 -20.71
CA GLU A 418 7.57 15.84 -21.44
C GLU A 418 6.14 16.41 -21.30
N THR A 419 5.10 15.57 -21.15
CA THR A 419 3.69 16.03 -21.06
C THR A 419 3.30 16.51 -19.66
N LEU A 420 4.05 16.10 -18.62
CA LEU A 420 3.78 16.50 -17.23
C LEU A 420 4.26 17.91 -16.91
N ALA A 421 5.24 18.44 -17.65
CA ALA A 421 5.70 19.82 -17.53
C ALA A 421 4.67 20.84 -18.05
N ALA A 422 3.76 20.43 -18.94
CA ALA A 422 2.80 21.33 -19.59
C ALA A 422 1.45 21.49 -18.85
N VAL A 423 1.16 20.63 -17.85
CA VAL A 423 -0.15 20.64 -17.15
C VAL A 423 -0.14 21.52 -15.89
N THR A 424 1.03 21.96 -15.41
CA THR A 424 1.14 22.82 -14.22
C THR A 424 1.50 24.27 -14.53
N ASP A 425 2.01 24.57 -15.74
CA ASP A 425 2.31 25.95 -16.16
C ASP A 425 1.23 26.44 -17.14
N GLY A 426 0.04 26.74 -16.62
CA GLY A 426 -0.89 27.61 -17.33
C GLY A 426 -0.39 29.05 -17.27
N PRO A 427 -0.17 29.74 -18.39
CA PRO A 427 0.30 31.12 -18.36
C PRO A 427 -0.76 32.03 -17.73
N GLN A 428 -0.36 32.76 -16.69
CA GLN A 428 -0.98 34.03 -16.36
C GLN A 428 -0.68 34.99 -17.51
N GLU A 429 -1.68 35.33 -18.34
CA GLU A 429 -1.94 36.71 -18.76
C GLU A 429 -3.12 36.85 -19.74
N HIS A 430 -3.75 38.01 -19.59
CA HIS A 430 -4.76 38.71 -20.38
C HIS A 430 -5.14 38.19 -21.77
N VAL A 431 -6.46 38.07 -21.94
CA VAL A 431 -7.18 38.06 -23.22
C VAL A 431 -6.86 39.34 -24.00
N ASP A 432 -6.22 39.17 -25.16
CA ASP A 432 -6.49 40.01 -26.33
C ASP A 432 -6.19 39.23 -27.63
N SER A 433 -6.84 39.70 -28.69
CA SER A 433 -7.32 39.00 -29.88
C SER A 433 -6.31 38.62 -30.98
N ASP A 434 -6.72 37.58 -31.72
CA ASP A 434 -6.54 37.34 -33.17
C ASP A 434 -5.26 36.66 -33.75
N PHE A 435 -5.56 35.81 -34.75
CA PHE A 435 -4.75 35.16 -35.79
C PHE A 435 -4.15 33.75 -35.60
N SER A 436 -4.93 32.77 -36.08
CA SER A 436 -4.65 31.76 -37.12
C SER A 436 -3.31 31.02 -37.26
N SER A 437 -3.49 29.70 -37.46
CA SER A 437 -2.82 28.77 -38.40
C SER A 437 -1.94 27.65 -37.80
N SER A 438 -2.38 26.42 -38.13
CA SER A 438 -1.67 25.13 -38.33
C SER A 438 -0.74 24.63 -37.21
N GLU A 439 -0.78 23.39 -36.72
CA GLU A 439 -1.25 22.10 -37.24
C GLU A 439 -1.96 21.34 -36.10
N HIS A 440 -3.10 20.72 -36.37
CA HIS A 440 -3.79 19.89 -35.38
C HIS A 440 -3.35 18.43 -35.53
N THR A 441 -2.55 17.95 -34.59
CA THR A 441 -2.45 16.51 -34.31
C THR A 441 -3.83 16.02 -33.88
N ARG A 442 -4.45 15.17 -34.71
CA ARG A 442 -5.70 14.49 -34.40
C ARG A 442 -5.46 13.51 -33.25
N ILE A 443 -5.97 13.82 -32.07
CA ILE A 443 -6.15 12.81 -31.02
C ILE A 443 -7.47 12.08 -31.33
N VAL A 444 -7.36 10.80 -31.65
CA VAL A 444 -8.51 9.90 -31.80
C VAL A 444 -8.88 9.42 -30.41
N ILE A 445 -9.95 9.97 -29.85
CA ILE A 445 -10.60 9.43 -28.65
C ILE A 445 -11.72 8.52 -29.13
N THR A 446 -11.58 7.21 -28.94
CA THR A 446 -12.68 6.26 -29.15
C THR A 446 -13.26 5.92 -27.78
N PRO A 447 -14.45 6.42 -27.40
CA PRO A 447 -15.10 5.96 -26.19
C PRO A 447 -15.73 4.58 -26.47
N LEU A 448 -15.31 3.57 -25.70
CA LEU A 448 -16.03 2.31 -25.60
C LEU A 448 -17.28 2.54 -24.74
N ILE A 449 -18.40 2.82 -25.40
CA ILE A 449 -19.74 2.75 -24.81
C ILE A 449 -20.31 1.35 -25.10
N GLN A 450 -20.61 0.58 -24.07
CA GLN A 450 -21.50 -0.59 -24.12
C GLN A 450 -22.30 -0.54 -22.81
N HIS A 451 -23.54 -0.02 -22.71
CA HIS A 451 -24.77 -0.29 -23.45
C HIS A 451 -25.70 0.95 -23.47
N PRO A 452 -26.72 1.02 -24.35
CA PRO A 452 -27.61 2.17 -24.45
C PRO A 452 -28.70 2.14 -23.38
N THR A 453 -28.58 2.97 -22.35
CA THR A 453 -29.75 3.33 -21.53
C THR A 453 -30.60 4.30 -22.35
N GLN A 454 -31.81 3.89 -22.75
CA GLN A 454 -32.77 4.80 -23.39
C GLN A 454 -33.21 5.85 -22.37
N ILE A 455 -32.54 7.01 -22.37
CA ILE A 455 -33.00 8.19 -21.65
C ILE A 455 -34.07 8.85 -22.52
N LYS A 456 -35.33 8.75 -22.09
CA LYS A 456 -36.44 9.45 -22.72
C LYS A 456 -36.47 10.89 -22.20
N ILE A 457 -35.79 11.79 -22.91
CA ILE A 457 -35.87 13.23 -22.66
C ILE A 457 -37.18 13.72 -23.28
N SER A 458 -38.17 14.06 -22.45
CA SER A 458 -39.36 14.79 -22.91
C SER A 458 -39.11 16.29 -22.80
N ASP A 459 -39.40 17.00 -23.89
CA ASP A 459 -39.24 18.44 -24.08
C ASP A 459 -39.64 19.30 -22.86
N ALA A 460 -38.74 20.19 -22.43
CA ALA A 460 -39.08 21.35 -21.61
C ALA A 460 -38.50 22.61 -22.25
N ARG A 461 -39.41 23.52 -22.62
CA ARG A 461 -39.11 24.81 -23.26
C ARG A 461 -38.44 25.76 -22.27
N SER A 462 -37.54 26.59 -22.80
CA SER A 462 -36.87 27.67 -22.09
C SER A 462 -37.86 28.65 -21.46
N GLN A 463 -37.60 29.02 -20.20
CA GLN A 463 -37.75 30.38 -19.71
C GLN A 463 -36.79 30.59 -18.53
N ALA A 464 -36.41 31.84 -18.34
CA ALA A 464 -35.25 32.31 -17.59
C ALA A 464 -35.20 31.88 -16.12
N ASP A 465 -33.96 31.75 -15.64
CA ASP A 465 -33.49 31.66 -14.26
C ASP A 465 -33.93 30.43 -13.43
N GLN A 466 -32.92 29.63 -13.07
CA GLN A 466 -32.91 28.47 -12.15
C GLN A 466 -33.47 27.15 -12.69
N THR A 467 -32.57 26.27 -13.15
CA THR A 467 -32.85 24.84 -13.32
C THR A 467 -32.35 24.09 -12.08
N THR A 468 -33.27 23.64 -11.23
CA THR A 468 -32.99 22.66 -10.17
C THR A 468 -33.29 21.27 -10.73
N PHE A 469 -32.30 20.38 -10.75
CA PHE A 469 -32.51 18.97 -11.07
C PHE A 469 -32.89 18.23 -9.79
N ILE A 470 -34.08 17.64 -9.74
CA ILE A 470 -34.46 16.68 -8.71
C ILE A 470 -34.22 15.29 -9.29
N VAL A 471 -33.24 14.57 -8.75
CA VAL A 471 -33.03 13.14 -9.03
C VAL A 471 -33.71 12.35 -7.93
N THR A 472 -34.82 11.68 -8.25
CA THR A 472 -35.44 10.69 -7.36
C THR A 472 -35.01 9.29 -7.79
N ASN A 473 -34.39 8.54 -6.88
CA ASN A 473 -34.18 7.10 -7.04
C ASN A 473 -35.49 6.38 -6.72
N GLU A 474 -36.30 6.07 -7.73
CA GLU A 474 -37.39 5.11 -7.59
C GLU A 474 -36.86 3.69 -7.85
N PHE A 475 -36.95 2.85 -6.83
CA PHE A 475 -36.66 1.42 -6.90
C PHE A 475 -37.80 0.72 -7.65
N ILE A 476 -37.53 0.20 -8.84
CA ILE A 476 -38.48 -0.66 -9.59
C ILE A 476 -38.11 -2.11 -9.26
N PRO A 477 -38.91 -2.85 -8.47
CA PRO A 477 -38.65 -4.25 -8.22
C PRO A 477 -38.84 -5.08 -9.51
N PRO A 478 -38.04 -6.15 -9.69
CA PRO A 478 -38.13 -7.01 -10.86
C PRO A 478 -39.50 -7.71 -10.92
N GLN A 479 -40.10 -7.71 -12.11
CA GLN A 479 -41.33 -8.46 -12.38
C GLN A 479 -41.02 -9.95 -12.48
N ASP A 480 -41.70 -10.74 -11.65
CA ASP A 480 -41.77 -12.19 -11.76
C ASP A 480 -42.35 -12.59 -13.12
N ASN A 481 -41.56 -13.28 -13.93
CA ASN A 481 -42.11 -14.02 -15.07
C ASN A 481 -42.53 -15.40 -14.59
N GLU A 482 -43.79 -15.48 -14.17
CA GLU A 482 -44.53 -16.72 -14.05
C GLU A 482 -44.56 -17.47 -15.40
N SER A 483 -44.35 -18.78 -15.28
CA SER A 483 -44.73 -19.86 -16.19
C SER A 483 -45.94 -19.58 -17.10
N LYS A 484 -45.93 -20.19 -18.30
CA LYS A 484 -47.10 -20.85 -18.91
C LYS A 484 -46.71 -21.71 -20.14
N PRO A 485 -47.56 -22.63 -20.60
CA PRO A 485 -47.18 -24.03 -20.84
C PRO A 485 -47.31 -24.45 -22.30
N HIS A 486 -46.58 -25.51 -22.69
CA HIS A 486 -47.11 -26.73 -23.31
C HIS A 486 -45.99 -27.73 -23.59
#